data_AF-A0A369IG05-F1
#
_entry.id   AF-A0A369IG05-F1
#
_cell.length_a   1.000
_cell.length_b   1.000
_cell.length_c   1.000
_cell.angle_alpha   90.00
_cell.angle_beta   90.00
_cell.angle_gamma   90.00
#
_symmetry.space_group_name_H-M   'P 1'
#
loop_
_entity.id
_entity.type
_entity.pdbx_description
1 polymer ?
#
loop_
_entity_poly.entity_id
_entity_poly.type
_entity_poly.pdbx_seq_one_letter_code
_entity_poly.pdbx_strand_id
1 'polypeptide(L)'
;MQKADAIQRFVAAFIDGIVGYLPAWILAFISFKLIFVGYLIAIAYVLTKDAIPATNGFFGGQSIGKKLMKIKVIKEDTGAGIEGDWGTAIVRQVSLMIPLFGFVDALMVFSDDKKRFGDKWANTIVVKQ
;
A
#
# COMPACT_ATOMS: atom_id res chain seq x y z
N MET A 1 -2.46 12.16 -16.62
CA MET A 1 -2.05 10.88 -16.01
C MET A 1 -3.25 9.94 -16.00
N GLN A 2 -3.12 8.70 -16.49
CA GLN A 2 -4.24 7.75 -16.52
C GLN A 2 -4.37 7.07 -15.14
N LYS A 3 -5.59 7.03 -14.57
CA LYS A 3 -5.85 6.26 -13.34
C LYS A 3 -5.58 4.78 -13.58
N ALA A 4 -5.01 4.11 -12.58
CA ALA A 4 -4.77 2.66 -12.65
C ALA A 4 -6.10 1.89 -12.67
N ASP A 5 -6.10 0.74 -13.35
CA ASP A 5 -7.28 -0.13 -13.40
C ASP A 5 -7.43 -0.92 -12.10
N ALA A 6 -8.67 -1.23 -11.72
CA ALA A 6 -8.96 -1.90 -10.46
C ALA A 6 -8.24 -3.24 -10.33
N ILE A 7 -8.13 -4.00 -11.44
CA ILE A 7 -7.39 -5.27 -11.50
C ILE A 7 -5.90 -5.04 -11.19
N GLN A 8 -5.27 -4.01 -11.77
CA GLN A 8 -3.85 -3.73 -11.48
C GLN A 8 -3.63 -3.38 -10.01
N ARG A 9 -4.54 -2.62 -9.42
CA ARG A 9 -4.49 -2.26 -7.99
C ARG A 9 -4.72 -3.47 -7.09
N PHE A 10 -5.62 -4.37 -7.47
CA PHE A 10 -5.85 -5.63 -6.77
C PHE A 10 -4.62 -6.54 -6.81
N VAL A 11 -4.03 -6.76 -8.00
CA VAL A 11 -2.82 -7.58 -8.15
C VAL A 11 -1.65 -6.97 -7.36
N ALA A 12 -1.47 -5.65 -7.41
CA ALA A 12 -0.47 -4.97 -6.60
C ALA A 12 -0.68 -5.18 -5.09
N ALA A 13 -1.93 -5.06 -4.62
CA ALA A 13 -2.27 -5.29 -3.22
C ALA A 13 -2.05 -6.76 -2.79
N PHE A 14 -2.35 -7.72 -3.67
CA PHE A 14 -2.11 -9.14 -3.44
C PHE A 14 -0.61 -9.44 -3.29
N ILE A 15 0.23 -8.94 -4.21
CA ILE A 15 1.69 -9.08 -4.13
C ILE A 15 2.22 -8.44 -2.85
N ASP A 16 1.76 -7.24 -2.51
CA ASP A 16 2.15 -6.57 -1.28
C ASP A 16 1.73 -7.32 -0.03
N GLY A 17 0.60 -8.03 -0.06
CA GLY A 17 0.17 -8.91 1.03
C GLY A 17 1.17 -10.05 1.24
N ILE A 18 1.55 -10.75 0.16
CA ILE A 18 2.54 -11.82 0.21
C ILE A 18 3.88 -11.29 0.75
N VAL A 19 4.38 -10.18 0.21
CA VAL A 19 5.64 -9.56 0.66
C VAL A 19 5.57 -9.15 2.12
N GLY A 20 4.47 -8.50 2.54
CA GLY A 20 4.30 -7.98 3.89
C GLY A 20 4.21 -9.08 4.95
N TYR A 21 3.58 -10.22 4.63
CA TYR A 21 3.43 -11.35 5.56
C TYR A 21 4.61 -12.34 5.53
N LEU A 22 5.50 -12.26 4.54
CA LEU A 22 6.66 -13.14 4.41
C LEU A 22 7.54 -13.17 5.68
N PRO A 23 7.89 -12.05 6.33
CA PRO A 23 8.64 -12.07 7.59
C PRO A 23 7.92 -12.81 8.71
N ALA A 24 6.58 -12.70 8.79
CA ALA A 24 5.79 -13.40 9.80
C ALA A 24 5.82 -14.92 9.59
N TRP A 25 5.72 -15.39 8.35
CA TRP A 25 5.82 -16.82 8.03
C TRP A 25 7.22 -17.38 8.33
N ILE A 26 8.28 -16.65 7.97
CA ILE A 26 9.67 -17.05 8.25
C ILE A 26 9.90 -17.15 9.77
N LEU A 27 9.50 -16.13 10.52
CA LEU A 27 9.71 -16.10 11.97
C LEU A 27 8.88 -17.17 12.68
N ALA A 28 7.64 -17.41 12.26
CA ALA A 28 6.80 -18.47 12.80
C ALA A 28 7.39 -19.87 12.57
N PHE A 29 8.04 -20.09 11.41
CA PHE A 29 8.74 -21.34 11.12
C PHE A 29 9.94 -21.59 12.04
N ILE A 30 10.68 -20.53 12.41
CA ILE A 30 11.79 -20.61 13.37
C ILE A 30 11.26 -20.86 14.78
N SER A 31 10.26 -20.08 15.21
CA SER A 31 9.61 -20.23 16.51
C SER A 31 8.27 -19.52 16.50
N PHE A 32 7.21 -20.23 16.90
CA PHE A 32 5.87 -19.66 16.96
C PHE A 32 5.79 -18.40 17.84
N LYS A 33 6.66 -18.27 18.85
CA LYS A 33 6.71 -17.06 19.71
C LYS A 33 7.13 -15.80 18.95
N LEU A 34 7.88 -15.94 17.86
CA LEU A 34 8.37 -14.81 17.05
C LEU A 34 7.32 -14.28 16.07
N ILE A 35 6.14 -14.93 15.97
CA ILE A 35 5.08 -14.50 15.06
C ILE A 35 4.61 -13.07 15.34
N PHE A 36 4.61 -12.64 16.60
CA PHE A 36 4.27 -11.27 16.99
C PHE A 36 5.22 -10.23 16.38
N VAL A 37 6.53 -10.52 16.38
CA VAL A 37 7.54 -9.65 15.73
C VAL A 37 7.28 -9.60 14.22
N GLY A 38 6.93 -10.73 13.63
CA GLY A 38 6.52 -10.82 12.23
C GLY A 38 5.32 -9.93 11.89
N TYR A 39 4.27 -9.96 12.71
CA TYR A 39 3.11 -9.09 12.52
C TYR A 39 3.43 -7.61 12.67
N LEU A 40 4.32 -7.23 13.59
CA LEU A 40 4.76 -5.84 13.73
C LEU A 40 5.47 -5.35 12.45
N ILE A 41 6.34 -6.19 11.86
CA ILE A 41 7.00 -5.89 10.59
C ILE A 41 5.97 -5.77 9.46
N ALA A 42 4.99 -6.68 9.40
CA ALA A 42 3.92 -6.66 8.40
C ALA A 42 3.08 -5.37 8.48
N ILE A 43 2.71 -4.96 9.70
CA ILE A 43 1.96 -3.71 9.95
C ILE A 43 2.79 -2.51 9.51
N ALA A 44 4.07 -2.45 9.91
CA ALA A 44 4.97 -1.37 9.50
C ALA A 44 5.08 -1.28 7.97
N TYR A 45 5.27 -2.41 7.29
CA TYR A 45 5.30 -2.46 5.83
C TYR A 45 3.98 -1.98 5.22
N VAL A 46 2.82 -2.51 5.65
CA VAL A 46 1.52 -2.14 5.08
C VAL A 46 1.25 -0.64 5.18
N LEU A 47 1.58 -0.04 6.33
CA LEU A 47 1.37 1.38 6.59
C LEU A 47 2.31 2.29 5.80
N THR A 48 3.54 1.84 5.54
CA THR A 48 4.62 2.72 5.03
C THR A 48 5.08 2.40 3.62
N LYS A 49 4.66 1.26 3.03
CA LYS A 49 5.15 0.73 1.74
C LYS A 49 5.14 1.71 0.57
N ASP A 50 4.26 2.70 0.59
CA ASP A 50 4.11 3.68 -0.49
C ASP A 50 4.92 4.96 -0.28
N ALA A 51 5.51 5.16 0.89
CA ALA A 51 6.41 6.27 1.15
C ALA A 51 7.87 5.82 1.25
N ILE A 52 8.17 4.53 1.02
CA ILE A 52 9.54 3.99 1.11
C ILE A 52 10.47 4.77 0.16
N PRO A 53 11.52 5.43 0.69
CA PRO A 53 12.49 6.16 -0.11
C PRO A 53 13.20 5.26 -1.10
N ALA A 54 13.66 5.83 -2.21
CA ALA A 54 14.50 5.15 -3.16
C ALA A 54 15.80 4.63 -2.51
N THR A 55 15.77 3.38 -2.07
CA THR A 55 16.98 2.63 -1.74
C THR A 55 17.52 2.04 -3.03
N ASN A 56 18.70 2.48 -3.47
CA ASN A 56 19.34 2.04 -4.72
C ASN A 56 18.44 2.17 -5.97
N GLY A 57 17.60 3.22 -6.02
CA GLY A 57 16.69 3.46 -7.15
C GLY A 57 15.49 2.50 -7.24
N PHE A 58 15.26 1.64 -6.23
CA PHE A 58 14.20 0.64 -6.31
C PHE A 58 12.83 1.11 -5.81
N PHE A 59 12.70 1.71 -4.62
CA PHE A 59 11.35 1.96 -4.06
C PHE A 59 10.70 3.28 -4.50
N GLY A 60 11.40 4.42 -4.46
CA GLY A 60 10.94 5.69 -5.06
C GLY A 60 9.52 6.12 -4.72
N GLY A 61 9.04 5.86 -3.49
CA GLY A 61 7.66 6.13 -3.08
C GLY A 61 6.63 5.13 -3.64
N GLN A 62 7.00 3.86 -3.75
CA GLN A 62 6.10 2.79 -4.20
C GLN A 62 6.35 1.50 -3.42
N SER A 63 5.29 0.72 -3.23
CA SER A 63 5.41 -0.65 -2.76
C SER A 63 5.93 -1.58 -3.85
N ILE A 64 6.41 -2.78 -3.46
CA ILE A 64 6.91 -3.79 -4.40
C ILE A 64 5.83 -4.16 -5.43
N GLY A 65 4.62 -4.48 -4.97
CA GLY A 65 3.52 -4.87 -5.86
C GLY A 65 3.15 -3.75 -6.84
N LYS A 66 3.12 -2.50 -6.38
CA LYS A 66 2.80 -1.36 -7.24
C LYS A 66 3.87 -1.08 -8.28
N LYS A 67 5.14 -1.24 -7.91
CA LYS A 67 6.24 -1.12 -8.86
C LYS A 67 6.17 -2.20 -9.95
N LEU A 68 5.90 -3.45 -9.59
CA LEU A 68 5.72 -4.54 -10.55
C LEU A 68 4.52 -4.30 -11.48
N MET A 69 3.45 -3.68 -10.97
CA MET A 69 2.27 -3.32 -11.76
C MET A 69 2.40 -1.99 -12.52
N LYS A 70 3.55 -1.30 -12.45
CA LYS A 70 3.79 0.01 -13.07
C LYS A 70 2.74 1.05 -12.70
N ILE A 71 2.38 1.11 -11.42
CA ILE A 71 1.43 2.09 -10.88
C ILE A 71 2.04 2.79 -9.67
N LYS A 72 1.75 4.07 -9.47
CA LYS A 72 2.25 4.85 -8.33
C LYS A 72 1.16 5.65 -7.66
N VAL A 73 1.37 5.95 -6.38
CA VAL A 73 0.54 6.90 -5.63
C VAL A 73 1.11 8.29 -5.82
N ILE A 74 0.24 9.24 -6.13
CA ILE A 74 0.59 10.66 -6.18
C ILE A 74 -0.43 11.46 -5.36
N LYS A 75 -0.03 12.63 -4.89
CA LYS A 75 -0.95 13.62 -4.35
C LYS A 75 -1.82 14.18 -5.48
N GLU A 76 -3.10 14.33 -5.21
CA GLU A 76 -4.07 14.73 -6.23
C GLU A 76 -3.95 16.21 -6.64
N ASP A 77 -3.57 17.05 -5.68
CA ASP A 77 -3.42 18.50 -5.84
C ASP A 77 -2.19 18.90 -6.67
N THR A 78 -1.06 18.24 -6.43
CA THR A 78 0.27 18.61 -6.92
C THR A 78 0.80 17.63 -7.96
N GLY A 79 0.25 16.42 -8.03
CA GLY A 79 0.79 15.34 -8.88
C GLY A 79 2.11 14.76 -8.40
N ALA A 80 2.65 15.23 -7.28
CA ALA A 80 3.90 14.76 -6.70
C ALA A 80 3.74 13.34 -6.14
N GLY A 81 4.81 12.54 -6.23
CA GLY A 81 4.88 11.26 -5.51
C GLY A 81 4.85 11.48 -4.00
N ILE A 82 4.57 10.42 -3.25
CA ILE A 82 4.52 10.45 -1.78
C ILE A 82 5.76 9.83 -1.13
N GLU A 83 6.88 9.82 -1.85
CA GLU A 83 8.17 9.35 -1.32
C GLU A 83 8.57 10.16 -0.08
N GLY A 84 8.92 9.48 1.01
CA GLY A 84 9.24 10.11 2.30
C GLY A 84 8.06 10.73 3.03
N ASP A 85 6.86 10.80 2.42
CA ASP A 85 5.65 11.31 3.06
C ASP A 85 4.92 10.20 3.82
N TRP A 86 5.53 9.81 4.94
CA TRP A 86 5.03 8.74 5.79
C TRP A 86 3.64 9.02 6.35
N GLY A 87 3.34 10.29 6.66
CA GLY A 87 2.03 10.70 7.18
C GLY A 87 0.93 10.42 6.18
N THR A 88 1.11 10.87 4.92
CA THR A 88 0.16 10.60 3.84
C THR A 88 0.03 9.11 3.57
N ALA A 89 1.14 8.36 3.56
CA ALA A 89 1.10 6.90 3.38
C ALA A 89 0.29 6.20 4.49
N ILE A 90 0.54 6.55 5.75
CA ILE A 90 -0.15 5.97 6.91
C ILE A 90 -1.65 6.30 6.84
N VAL A 91 -2.03 7.57 6.71
CA VAL A 91 -3.45 8.00 6.65
C VAL A 91 -4.20 7.24 5.55
N ARG A 92 -3.56 7.04 4.40
CA ARG A 92 -4.15 6.32 3.27
C ARG A 92 -4.42 4.84 3.58
N GLN A 93 -3.65 4.22 4.47
CA GLN A 93 -3.73 2.80 4.78
C GLN A 93 -4.52 2.49 6.05
N VAL A 94 -4.70 3.45 6.97
CA VAL A 94 -5.49 3.28 8.20
C VAL A 94 -6.92 2.83 7.89
N SER A 95 -7.54 3.34 6.82
CA SER A 95 -8.87 2.90 6.36
C SER A 95 -8.96 1.38 6.17
N LEU A 96 -7.94 0.74 5.59
CA LEU A 96 -7.88 -0.71 5.41
C LEU A 96 -7.65 -1.49 6.72
N MET A 97 -7.14 -0.84 7.76
CA MET A 97 -6.86 -1.49 9.05
C MET A 97 -8.10 -1.59 9.95
N ILE A 98 -9.15 -0.82 9.67
CA ILE A 98 -10.37 -0.85 10.46
C ILE A 98 -11.14 -2.14 10.11
N PRO A 99 -11.43 -3.03 11.07
CA PRO A 99 -12.19 -4.25 10.80
C PRO A 99 -13.53 -3.96 10.15
N LEU A 100 -13.97 -4.81 9.21
CA LEU A 100 -15.19 -4.66 8.39
C LEU A 100 -15.16 -3.46 7.43
N PHE A 101 -14.83 -2.26 7.91
CA PHE A 101 -14.70 -1.05 7.08
C PHE A 101 -13.60 -1.18 6.03
N GLY A 102 -12.46 -1.78 6.38
CA GLY A 102 -11.36 -2.00 5.45
C GLY A 102 -11.73 -2.90 4.26
N PHE A 103 -12.69 -3.82 4.44
CA PHE A 103 -13.22 -4.61 3.33
C PHE A 103 -14.07 -3.75 2.40
N VAL A 104 -14.93 -2.89 2.94
CA VAL A 104 -15.71 -1.93 2.14
C VAL A 104 -14.78 -0.97 1.41
N ASP A 105 -13.77 -0.44 2.09
CA ASP A 105 -12.76 0.45 1.51
C ASP A 105 -11.98 -0.21 0.36
N ALA A 106 -11.63 -1.49 0.51
CA ALA A 106 -10.99 -2.25 -0.56
C ALA A 106 -11.89 -2.37 -1.81
N LEU A 107 -13.20 -2.56 -1.64
CA LEU A 107 -14.16 -2.65 -2.74
C LEU A 107 -14.40 -1.30 -3.44
N MET A 108 -14.20 -0.17 -2.76
CA MET A 108 -14.26 1.17 -3.35
C MET A 108 -13.19 1.42 -4.42
N VAL A 109 -12.28 0.49 -4.68
CA VAL A 109 -11.41 0.58 -5.86
C VAL A 109 -12.19 0.41 -7.18
N PHE A 110 -13.36 -0.24 -7.14
CA PHE A 110 -14.21 -0.53 -8.29
C PHE A 110 -15.28 0.53 -8.56
N SER A 111 -15.40 1.58 -7.74
CA SER A 111 -16.31 2.70 -7.98
C SER A 111 -15.87 3.55 -9.17
N ASP A 112 -16.77 4.40 -9.67
CA ASP A 112 -16.54 5.28 -10.83
C ASP A 112 -15.35 6.23 -10.64
N ASP A 113 -15.14 6.70 -9.41
CA ASP A 113 -14.00 7.56 -9.07
C ASP A 113 -12.68 6.80 -9.00
N LYS A 114 -12.72 5.45 -8.96
CA LYS A 114 -11.60 4.55 -8.69
C LYS A 114 -10.80 5.01 -7.47
N LYS A 115 -11.46 5.48 -6.40
CA LYS A 115 -10.80 5.96 -5.18
C LYS A 115 -11.37 5.27 -3.94
N ARG A 116 -10.46 4.75 -3.13
CA ARG A 116 -10.78 4.25 -1.79
C ARG A 116 -11.00 5.42 -0.84
N PHE A 117 -11.69 5.22 0.28
CA PHE A 117 -11.79 6.19 1.36
C PHE A 117 -10.42 6.62 1.87
N GLY A 118 -9.48 5.67 2.03
CA GLY A 118 -8.11 6.03 2.39
C GLY A 118 -7.46 7.01 1.40
N ASP A 119 -7.69 6.81 0.10
CA ASP A 119 -7.18 7.70 -0.94
C ASP A 119 -7.82 9.10 -0.83
N LYS A 120 -9.12 9.18 -0.47
CA LYS A 120 -9.84 10.44 -0.20
C LYS A 120 -9.32 11.15 1.05
N TRP A 121 -9.09 10.42 2.14
CA TRP A 121 -8.57 10.99 3.41
C TRP A 121 -7.17 11.56 3.26
N ALA A 122 -6.34 10.91 2.44
CA ALA A 122 -4.96 11.33 2.18
C ALA A 122 -4.81 12.27 0.97
N ASN A 123 -5.93 12.66 0.32
CA ASN A 123 -5.94 13.45 -0.92
C ASN A 123 -4.97 12.92 -2.00
N THR A 124 -5.08 11.63 -2.31
CA THR A 124 -4.17 10.94 -3.23
C THR A 124 -4.91 10.14 -4.30
N ILE A 125 -4.21 9.82 -5.38
CA ILE A 125 -4.71 8.95 -6.45
C ILE A 125 -3.64 7.95 -6.89
N VAL A 126 -4.08 6.84 -7.48
CA VAL A 126 -3.18 5.85 -8.09
C VAL A 126 -3.22 5.97 -9.59
N VAL A 127 -2.06 6.21 -10.19
CA VAL A 127 -1.89 6.43 -11.63
C VAL A 127 -0.93 5.42 -12.23
N LYS A 128 -1.08 5.15 -13.53
CA LYS A 128 -0.09 4.39 -14.31
C LYS A 128 1.21 5.20 -14.42
N GLN A 129 2.34 4.51 -14.31
CA GLN A 129 3.67 5.06 -14.61
C GLN A 129 3.97 4.99 -16.10
#